data_AF-A0A532DXR5-F1
#
_entry.id   AF-A0A532DXR5-F1
#
_cell.length_a   1.000
_cell.length_b   1.000
_cell.length_c   1.000
_cell.angle_alpha   90.00
_cell.angle_beta   90.00
_cell.angle_gamma   90.00
#
_symmetry.space_group_name_H-M   'P 1'
#
loop_
_entity.id
_entity.type
_entity.pdbx_description
1 polymer ?
#
loop_
_entity_poly.entity_id
_entity_poly.type
_entity_poly.pdbx_seq_one_letter_code
_entity_poly.pdbx_strand_id
1 'polypeptide(L)' 'MPLPGYVGGRDFQNRERRLPRGSYREYDVNPKRRGRGRDAERIVIERRTGKAYYTGDHYRTFVPLN' A
#
# COMPACT_ATOMS: atom_id res chain seq x y z
N MET A 1 1.93 6.98 11.00
CA MET A 1 2.62 7.83 10.01
C MET A 1 3.67 6.97 9.30
N PRO A 2 3.99 7.22 8.02
CA PRO A 2 5.07 6.50 7.35
C PRO A 2 6.43 6.81 7.99
N LEU A 3 7.41 5.92 7.80
CA LEU A 3 8.79 6.13 8.24
C LEU A 3 9.42 7.32 7.50
N PRO A 4 10.41 8.01 8.09
CA PRO A 4 11.14 9.08 7.40
C PRO A 4 11.68 8.62 6.04
N GLY A 5 11.44 9.42 4.99
CA GLY A 5 11.84 9.10 3.62
C GLY A 5 10.85 8.21 2.86
N TYR A 6 9.84 7.64 3.51
CA TYR A 6 8.77 6.87 2.85
C TYR A 6 7.51 7.71 2.67
N VAL A 7 6.72 7.39 1.64
CA VAL A 7 5.38 7.97 1.44
C VAL A 7 4.33 6.93 1.78
N GLY A 8 3.30 7.31 2.52
CA GLY A 8 2.26 6.36 2.91
C GLY A 8 1.30 6.92 3.96
N GLY A 9 0.49 6.03 4.53
CA GLY A 9 -0.52 6.36 5.52
C GLY A 9 -1.80 6.97 4.96
N ARG A 10 -1.94 7.01 3.62
CA ARG A 10 -3.13 7.51 2.92
C ARG A 10 -4.18 6.41 2.84
N ASP A 11 -5.45 6.79 2.77
CA ASP A 11 -6.53 5.83 2.60
C ASP A 11 -6.47 5.18 1.22
N PHE A 12 -6.46 3.84 1.19
CA PHE A 12 -6.62 3.05 -0.02
C PHE A 12 -8.09 2.69 -0.17
N GLN A 13 -8.72 3.24 -1.20
CA GLN A 13 -10.17 3.17 -1.37
C GLN A 13 -10.67 1.82 -1.89
N ASN A 14 -9.77 0.96 -2.40
CA ASN A 14 -10.13 -0.34 -2.97
C ASN A 14 -11.29 -0.23 -4.00
N ARG A 15 -11.22 0.76 -4.90
CA ARG A 15 -12.31 1.10 -5.83
C ARG A 15 -12.62 -0.06 -6.79
N GLU A 16 -11.56 -0.73 -7.22
CA GLU A 16 -11.58 -1.90 -8.11
C GLU A 16 -11.97 -3.19 -7.38
N ARG A 17 -12.19 -3.12 -6.05
CA ARG A 17 -12.62 -4.25 -5.20
C ARG A 17 -11.74 -5.50 -5.32
N ARG A 18 -10.43 -5.28 -5.46
CA ARG A 18 -9.42 -6.34 -5.58
C ARG A 18 -9.07 -6.99 -4.25
N LEU A 19 -9.29 -6.27 -3.15
CA LEU A 19 -9.22 -6.78 -1.78
C LEU A 19 -10.63 -6.96 -1.21
N PRO A 20 -10.79 -7.75 -0.13
CA PRO A 20 -12.05 -7.81 0.61
C PRO A 20 -12.56 -6.43 1.04
N ARG A 21 -13.86 -6.30 1.33
CA ARG A 21 -14.40 -5.05 1.89
C ARG A 21 -13.71 -4.73 3.23
N GLY A 22 -13.25 -3.49 3.37
CA GLY A 22 -12.51 -3.04 4.55
C GLY A 22 -12.03 -1.60 4.41
N SER A 23 -11.42 -1.08 5.49
CA SER A 23 -10.76 0.22 5.49
C SER A 23 -9.25 0.00 5.44
N TYR A 24 -8.58 0.57 4.44
CA TYR A 24 -7.19 0.26 4.18
C TYR A 24 -6.32 1.51 4.18
N ARG A 25 -5.05 1.36 4.55
CA ARG A 25 -4.00 2.35 4.31
C ARG A 25 -2.90 1.79 3.43
N GLU A 26 -2.37 2.61 2.55
CA GLU A 26 -1.24 2.27 1.70
C GLU A 26 0.08 2.85 2.19
N TYR A 27 1.17 2.15 1.92
CA TYR A 27 2.54 2.55 2.24
C TYR A 27 3.47 2.16 1.10
N ASP A 28 4.43 3.02 0.77
CA ASP A 28 5.54 2.67 -0.12
C ASP A 28 6.40 1.58 0.51
N VAL A 29 6.83 0.65 -0.33
CA VAL A 29 7.82 -0.38 0.05
C VAL A 29 9.23 0.20 0.09
N ASN A 30 9.53 1.17 -0.78
CA ASN A 30 10.85 1.77 -0.91
C ASN A 30 10.83 3.27 -0.54
N PRO A 31 11.95 3.83 -0.04
CA PRO A 31 12.03 5.26 0.23
C PRO A 31 11.97 6.07 -1.06
N LYS A 32 11.36 7.26 -0.98
CA LYS A 32 11.26 8.20 -2.10
C LYS A 32 12.65 8.70 -2.51
N ARG A 33 13.01 8.47 -3.78
CA ARG A 33 14.23 9.02 -4.37
C ARG A 33 13.98 10.44 -4.89
N ARG A 34 14.88 11.38 -4.55
CA ARG A 34 14.78 12.78 -5.02
C ARG A 34 14.78 12.83 -6.56
N GLY A 35 13.89 13.63 -7.12
CA GLY A 35 13.77 13.81 -8.58
C GLY A 35 13.11 12.64 -9.32
N ARG A 36 12.59 11.62 -8.61
CA ARG A 36 11.85 10.50 -9.22
C ARG A 36 10.44 10.39 -8.62
N GLY A 37 9.51 9.89 -9.44
CA GLY A 37 8.19 9.47 -8.96
C GLY A 37 8.31 8.28 -8.01
N ARG A 38 7.20 7.96 -7.31
CA ARG A 38 7.10 6.72 -6.53
C ARG A 38 7.09 5.55 -7.50
N ASP A 39 7.68 4.43 -7.09
CA ASP A 39 7.59 3.18 -7.85
C ASP A 39 6.17 2.58 -7.78
N ALA A 40 6.00 1.38 -8.33
CA ALA A 40 4.73 0.67 -8.34
C ALA A 40 4.41 -0.07 -7.02
N GLU A 41 5.38 -0.22 -6.13
CA GLU A 41 5.33 -1.18 -5.03
C GLU A 41 4.68 -0.60 -3.78
N ARG A 42 3.70 -1.32 -3.21
CA ARG A 42 2.98 -0.86 -2.02
C ARG A 42 2.67 -2.01 -1.08
N ILE A 43 2.63 -1.69 0.21
CA ILE A 43 1.94 -2.46 1.23
C ILE A 43 0.60 -1.78 1.51
N VAL A 44 -0.47 -2.57 1.52
CA VAL A 44 -1.82 -2.14 1.89
C VAL A 44 -2.24 -2.90 3.14
N ILE A 45 -2.58 -2.17 4.21
CA ILE A 45 -2.91 -2.73 5.52
C ILE A 45 -4.38 -2.43 5.85
N GLU A 46 -5.15 -3.48 6.15
CA GLU A 46 -6.50 -3.35 6.66
C GLU A 46 -6.46 -2.86 8.12
N ARG A 47 -7.12 -1.73 8.38
CA ARG A 47 -6.95 -0.96 9.62
C ARG A 47 -7.50 -1.66 10.87
N ARG A 48 -8.47 -2.56 10.75
CA ARG A 48 -9.14 -3.21 11.89
C ARG A 48 -8.48 -4.52 12.29
N THR A 49 -8.00 -5.27 11.31
CA THR A 49 -7.49 -6.63 11.44
C THR A 49 -5.98 -6.70 11.33
N GLY A 50 -5.33 -5.67 10.80
CA GLY A 50 -3.89 -5.65 10.55
C GLY A 50 -3.46 -6.50 9.36
N LYS A 51 -4.39 -7.15 8.64
CA LYS A 51 -4.07 -7.94 7.44
C LYS A 51 -3.36 -7.08 6.41
N ALA A 52 -2.20 -7.52 5.98
CA ALA A 52 -1.36 -6.81 5.03
C ALA A 52 -1.33 -7.51 3.67
N TYR A 53 -1.24 -6.72 2.62
CA TYR A 53 -1.17 -7.19 1.24
C TYR A 53 -0.08 -6.40 0.52
N TYR A 54 0.75 -7.09 -0.23
CA TYR A 54 1.74 -6.48 -1.12
C TYR A 54 1.19 -6.39 -2.54
N THR A 55 1.50 -5.31 -3.24
CA THR A 55 1.34 -5.17 -4.68
C THR A 55 2.65 -4.68 -5.27
N GLY A 56 3.16 -5.36 -6.30
CA GLY A 56 4.35 -4.96 -7.05
C GLY A 56 4.03 -4.24 -8.36
N ASP A 57 2.74 -4.13 -8.70
CA ASP A 57 2.24 -3.77 -10.02
C ASP A 57 1.23 -2.62 -9.96
N HIS A 58 1.38 -1.74 -8.96
CA HIS A 58 0.57 -0.55 -8.76
C HIS A 58 -0.92 -0.88 -8.59
N TYR A 59 -1.21 -1.71 -7.58
CA TYR A 59 -2.55 -2.18 -7.16
C TYR A 59 -3.23 -3.11 -8.17
N ARG A 60 -2.49 -3.65 -9.15
CA ARG A 60 -3.04 -4.52 -10.19
C ARG A 60 -3.36 -5.91 -9.64
N THR A 61 -2.45 -6.49 -8.90
CA THR A 61 -2.60 -7.75 -8.16
C THR A 61 -2.11 -7.59 -6.74
N PHE A 62 -2.54 -8.51 -5.86
CA PHE A 62 -2.19 -8.49 -4.45
C PHE A 62 -1.75 -9.87 -3.98
N VAL A 63 -0.67 -9.89 -3.20
CA VAL A 63 -0.17 -11.06 -2.48
C VAL A 63 -0.41 -10.83 -0.98
N PRO A 64 -1.19 -11.69 -0.29
CA PRO A 64 -1.32 -11.63 1.16
C PRO A 64 0.04 -11.80 1.84
N LEU A 65 0.32 -10.99 2.87
CA LEU A 65 1.48 -11.14 3.72
C LEU A 65 1.05 -11.87 4.99
N ASN A 66 1.66 -13.04 5.23
CA ASN A 66 1.47 -13.85 6.45
C ASN A 66 2.50 -13.48 7.52
#